data_AF-D2VY30-F1
#
_entry.id   AF-D2VY30-F1
#
_cell.length_a   1.000
_cell.length_b   1.000
_cell.length_c   1.000
_cell.angle_alpha   90.00
_cell.angle_beta   90.00
_cell.angle_gamma   90.00
#
_symmetry.space_group_name_H-M   'P 1'
#
loop_
_entity.id
_entity.type
_entity.pdbx_description
1 polymer ?
#
loop_
_entity_poly.entity_id
_entity_poly.type
_entity_poly.pdbx_seq_one_letter_code
_entity_poly.pdbx_strand_id
1 'polypeptide(L)'
;MSEIVQTLIQAEKSYIDQLNTLIQKYLLPLADEESSPLVHSVCHQSEEHHQEENYLHNISSSLNIITKLHHFTLTRLEDFSNKNNYAGFGSLFSTVSSQLLAPYKQYYSSVPKILSYLEREKQTNDAYKKWLTENDESKLVDLLVKSPQDHLNFYVTQLNNYGSSSDDEKQNITTSLDYLTKTIESIAQAQHAKHQPIRRLSEKH
;
A
#
# COMPACT_ATOMS: atom_id res chain seq x y z
N MET A 1 24.68 -7.65 11.93
CA MET A 1 23.63 -6.86 12.63
C MET A 1 23.53 -5.43 12.11
N SER A 2 24.60 -4.63 12.19
CA SER A 2 24.62 -3.25 11.66
C SER A 2 24.21 -3.16 10.18
N GLU A 3 24.68 -4.10 9.34
CA GLU A 3 24.36 -4.14 7.91
C GLU A 3 22.87 -4.35 7.59
N ILE A 4 22.16 -5.23 8.31
CA ILE A 4 20.71 -5.45 8.13
C ILE A 4 19.94 -4.17 8.47
N VAL A 5 20.30 -3.51 9.57
CA VAL A 5 19.63 -2.27 10.00
C VAL A 5 19.88 -1.14 9.00
N GLN A 6 21.10 -0.97 8.49
CA GLN A 6 21.37 0.02 7.43
C GLN A 6 20.60 -0.27 6.14
N THR A 7 20.53 -1.54 5.74
CA THR A 7 19.78 -1.97 4.55
C THR A 7 18.29 -1.65 4.72
N LEU A 8 17.72 -1.93 5.90
CA LEU A 8 16.34 -1.58 6.22
C LEU A 8 16.11 -0.07 6.24
N ILE A 9 17.00 0.74 6.82
CA ILE A 9 16.90 2.21 6.81
C ILE A 9 16.83 2.73 5.37
N GLN A 10 17.74 2.25 4.51
CA GLN A 10 17.77 2.70 3.12
C GLN A 10 16.51 2.28 2.35
N ALA A 11 16.02 1.06 2.58
CA ALA A 11 14.79 0.58 1.97
C ALA A 11 13.57 1.39 2.45
N GLU A 12 13.45 1.67 3.77
CA GLU A 12 12.38 2.51 4.31
C GLU A 12 12.36 3.89 3.66
N LYS A 13 13.52 4.56 3.57
CA LYS A 13 13.61 5.88 2.93
C LYS A 13 13.12 5.84 1.49
N SER A 14 13.65 4.89 0.71
CA SER A 14 13.26 4.72 -0.69
C SER A 14 11.76 4.42 -0.84
N TYR A 15 11.20 3.59 0.03
CA TYR A 15 9.79 3.20 -0.06
C TYR A 15 8.86 4.34 0.39
N ILE A 16 9.22 5.08 1.43
CA ILE A 16 8.50 6.30 1.84
C ILE A 16 8.49 7.32 0.70
N ASP A 17 9.60 7.51 0.00
CA ASP A 17 9.66 8.41 -1.17
C ASP A 17 8.76 7.93 -2.32
N GLN A 18 8.65 6.60 -2.52
CA GLN A 18 7.72 6.00 -3.47
C GLN A 18 6.26 6.23 -3.05
N LEU A 19 5.92 6.05 -1.77
CA LEU A 19 4.59 6.35 -1.22
C LEU A 19 4.24 7.83 -1.38
N ASN A 20 5.17 8.72 -1.07
CA ASN A 20 5.00 10.16 -1.25
C ASN A 20 4.80 10.51 -2.74
N THR A 21 5.56 9.88 -3.64
CA THR A 21 5.37 10.06 -5.08
C THR A 21 3.98 9.58 -5.51
N LEU A 22 3.55 8.40 -5.08
CA LEU A 22 2.22 7.86 -5.37
C LEU A 22 1.12 8.83 -4.91
N ILE A 23 1.19 9.29 -3.67
CA ILE A 23 0.18 10.18 -3.07
C ILE A 23 0.19 11.54 -3.78
N GLN A 24 1.35 12.21 -3.82
CA GLN A 24 1.44 13.61 -4.24
C GLN A 24 1.32 13.78 -5.76
N LYS A 25 1.96 12.89 -6.53
CA LYS A 25 2.00 13.03 -8.00
C LYS A 25 0.78 12.41 -8.68
N TYR A 26 0.24 11.32 -8.12
CA TYR A 26 -0.79 10.56 -8.81
C TYR A 26 -2.15 10.64 -8.10
N LEU A 27 -2.23 10.28 -6.81
CA LEU A 27 -3.54 10.16 -6.15
C LEU A 27 -4.21 11.49 -5.84
N LEU A 28 -3.46 12.49 -5.34
CA LEU A 28 -4.02 13.80 -5.05
C LEU A 28 -4.57 14.48 -6.31
N PRO A 29 -3.85 14.57 -7.45
CA PRO A 29 -4.42 15.13 -8.67
C PRO A 29 -5.65 14.38 -9.18
N LEU A 30 -5.73 13.06 -8.99
CA LEU A 30 -6.90 12.28 -9.38
C LEU A 30 -8.10 12.48 -8.45
N ALA A 31 -7.87 12.78 -7.17
CA ALA A 31 -8.91 12.97 -6.17
C ALA A 31 -9.38 14.43 -6.01
N ASP A 32 -8.75 15.39 -6.70
CA ASP A 32 -9.06 16.82 -6.56
C ASP A 32 -10.40 17.20 -7.22
N GLU A 33 -11.35 17.72 -6.45
CA GLU A 33 -12.71 17.98 -6.91
C GLU A 33 -12.80 19.07 -8.00
N GLU A 34 -11.84 20.00 -8.05
CA GLU A 34 -11.88 21.15 -8.95
C GLU A 34 -11.05 20.93 -10.23
N SER A 35 -9.96 20.19 -10.13
CA SER A 35 -8.94 20.07 -11.17
C SER A 35 -8.65 18.63 -11.60
N SER A 36 -9.33 17.64 -11.02
CA SER A 36 -9.08 16.25 -11.38
C SER A 36 -9.42 15.99 -12.86
N PRO A 37 -8.53 15.28 -13.58
CA PRO A 37 -8.81 14.88 -14.96
C PRO A 37 -9.97 13.88 -15.06
N LEU A 38 -10.45 13.35 -13.93
CA LEU A 38 -11.58 12.41 -13.84
C LEU A 38 -12.95 13.11 -13.75
N VAL A 39 -12.99 14.40 -13.39
CA VAL A 39 -14.24 15.17 -13.21
C VAL A 39 -14.92 15.52 -14.56
N HIS A 40 -14.19 15.40 -15.68
CA HIS A 40 -14.71 15.66 -17.02
C HIS A 40 -15.27 14.42 -17.75
N SER A 41 -15.62 13.34 -17.02
CA SER A 41 -16.16 12.13 -17.64
C SER A 41 -17.49 12.43 -18.35
N VAL A 42 -17.50 12.29 -19.68
CA VAL A 42 -18.68 12.54 -20.50
C VAL A 42 -19.62 11.33 -20.38
N CYS A 43 -20.70 11.54 -19.62
CA CYS A 43 -21.97 10.82 -19.75
C CYS A 43 -21.97 9.31 -19.41
N HIS A 44 -21.99 8.93 -18.12
CA HIS A 44 -22.81 7.81 -17.60
C HIS A 44 -23.00 7.92 -16.05
N GLN A 45 -24.26 8.07 -15.63
CA GLN A 45 -24.87 7.77 -14.30
C GLN A 45 -24.24 8.30 -13.00
N SER A 46 -24.96 9.20 -12.32
CA SER A 46 -24.59 9.83 -11.04
C SER A 46 -24.51 8.90 -9.81
N GLU A 47 -24.81 7.61 -9.94
CA GLU A 47 -24.66 6.64 -8.84
C GLU A 47 -23.29 5.95 -8.82
N GLU A 48 -22.59 5.88 -9.96
CA GLU A 48 -21.25 5.26 -10.04
C GLU A 48 -20.15 6.20 -9.52
N HIS A 49 -20.25 7.51 -9.80
CA HIS A 49 -19.31 8.52 -9.33
C HIS A 49 -19.13 8.53 -7.79
N HIS A 50 -20.21 8.37 -7.03
CA HIS A 50 -20.14 8.30 -5.57
C HIS A 50 -19.44 7.03 -5.05
N GLN A 51 -19.43 5.93 -5.80
CA GLN A 51 -18.69 4.72 -5.41
C GLN A 51 -17.19 4.84 -5.72
N GLU A 52 -16.83 5.63 -6.73
CA GLU A 52 -15.46 5.83 -7.20
C GLU A 52 -14.65 6.79 -6.34
N GLU A 53 -15.27 7.90 -5.93
CA GLU A 53 -14.72 8.80 -4.89
C GLU A 53 -14.42 8.02 -3.61
N ASN A 54 -15.32 7.10 -3.24
CA ASN A 54 -15.11 6.20 -2.12
C ASN A 54 -13.89 5.27 -2.30
N TYR A 55 -13.54 4.85 -3.52
CA TYR A 55 -12.35 4.02 -3.75
C TYR A 55 -11.05 4.81 -3.63
N LEU A 56 -10.96 6.00 -4.23
CA LEU A 56 -9.80 6.89 -4.06
C LEU A 56 -9.62 7.33 -2.61
N HIS A 57 -10.73 7.62 -1.91
CA HIS A 57 -10.72 7.94 -0.49
C HIS A 57 -10.21 6.77 0.35
N ASN A 58 -10.71 5.54 0.12
CA ASN A 58 -10.29 4.35 0.85
C ASN A 58 -8.80 4.03 0.65
N ILE A 59 -8.31 4.19 -0.59
CA ILE A 59 -6.88 4.03 -0.92
C ILE A 59 -6.05 5.09 -0.19
N SER A 60 -6.44 6.36 -0.28
CA SER A 60 -5.71 7.48 0.34
C SER A 60 -5.68 7.36 1.86
N SER A 61 -6.80 7.00 2.49
CA SER A 61 -6.89 6.77 3.93
C SER A 61 -5.98 5.63 4.38
N SER A 62 -6.00 4.50 3.65
CA SER A 62 -5.13 3.35 3.95
C SER A 62 -3.65 3.71 3.77
N LEU A 63 -3.29 4.41 2.70
CA LEU A 63 -1.92 4.85 2.43
C LEU A 63 -1.40 5.83 3.47
N ASN A 64 -2.24 6.71 4.02
CA ASN A 64 -1.84 7.61 5.11
C ASN A 64 -1.41 6.82 6.36
N ILE A 65 -2.16 5.77 6.71
CA ILE A 65 -1.82 4.88 7.84
C ILE A 65 -0.53 4.11 7.54
N ILE A 66 -0.43 3.51 6.36
CA ILE A 66 0.76 2.76 5.91
C ILE A 66 2.01 3.65 5.96
N THR A 67 1.95 4.85 5.37
CA THR A 67 3.06 5.81 5.32
C THR A 67 3.52 6.21 6.72
N LYS A 68 2.58 6.46 7.66
CA LYS A 68 2.91 6.76 9.06
C LYS A 68 3.61 5.59 9.76
N LEU A 69 3.18 4.35 9.53
CA LEU A 69 3.82 3.16 10.08
C LEU A 69 5.24 2.97 9.53
N HIS A 70 5.47 3.24 8.24
CA HIS A 70 6.80 3.22 7.64
C HIS A 70 7.71 4.33 8.21
N HIS A 71 7.22 5.56 8.35
CA HIS A 71 7.98 6.63 9.03
C HIS A 71 8.33 6.27 10.49
N PHE A 72 7.39 5.69 11.23
CA PHE A 72 7.65 5.20 12.58
C PHE A 72 8.76 4.14 12.58
N THR A 73 8.68 3.17 11.68
CA THR A 73 9.67 2.10 11.53
C THR A 73 11.05 2.66 11.21
N LEU A 74 11.14 3.57 10.24
CA LEU A 74 12.38 4.27 9.89
C LEU A 74 13.00 4.97 11.10
N THR A 75 12.19 5.75 11.84
CA THR A 75 12.67 6.48 13.03
C THR A 75 13.27 5.53 14.07
N ARG A 76 12.63 4.38 14.29
CA ARG A 76 13.11 3.36 15.25
C ARG A 76 14.37 2.65 14.77
N LEU A 77 14.48 2.37 13.47
CA LEU A 77 15.70 1.79 12.89
C LEU A 77 16.88 2.76 12.97
N GLU A 78 16.66 4.05 12.68
CA GLU A 78 17.67 5.10 12.83
C GLU A 78 18.11 5.24 14.30
N ASP A 79 17.18 5.16 15.25
CA ASP A 79 17.49 5.12 16.68
C ASP A 79 18.40 3.93 17.05
N PHE A 80 18.09 2.72 16.57
CA PHE A 80 18.90 1.53 16.80
C PHE A 80 20.31 1.68 16.22
N SER A 81 20.42 2.23 15.01
CA SER A 81 21.68 2.54 14.35
C SER A 81 22.50 3.54 15.15
N ASN A 82 21.91 4.68 15.52
CA ASN A 82 22.62 5.77 16.18
C ASN A 82 23.12 5.38 17.59
N LYS A 83 22.34 4.58 18.31
CA LYS A 83 22.69 4.10 19.66
C LYS A 83 23.56 2.85 19.65
N ASN A 84 23.81 2.25 18.47
CA ASN A 84 24.41 0.92 18.32
C ASN A 84 23.77 -0.13 19.25
N ASN A 85 22.45 -0.04 19.44
CA ASN A 85 21.69 -0.92 20.32
C ASN A 85 20.52 -1.51 19.53
N TYR A 86 20.58 -2.82 19.33
CA TYR A 86 19.61 -3.58 18.53
C TYR A 86 18.63 -4.38 19.40
N ALA A 87 18.64 -4.17 20.72
CA ALA A 87 17.67 -4.80 21.62
C ALA A 87 16.24 -4.32 21.26
N GLY A 88 15.32 -5.26 21.10
CA GLY A 88 13.94 -4.97 20.71
C GLY A 88 13.72 -4.82 19.21
N PHE A 89 14.69 -5.20 18.36
CA PHE A 89 14.52 -5.25 16.91
C PHE A 89 13.36 -6.18 16.52
N GLY A 90 13.31 -7.40 17.06
CA GLY A 90 12.20 -8.32 16.82
C GLY A 90 10.88 -7.74 17.31
N SER A 91 10.87 -7.11 18.49
CA SER A 91 9.67 -6.49 19.06
C SER A 91 9.13 -5.34 18.19
N LEU A 92 10.01 -4.51 17.61
CA LEU A 92 9.63 -3.48 16.65
C LEU A 92 8.89 -4.09 15.47
N PHE A 93 9.47 -5.09 14.82
CA PHE A 93 8.86 -5.71 13.64
C PHE A 93 7.56 -6.45 13.97
N SER A 94 7.47 -7.10 15.13
CA SER A 94 6.24 -7.76 15.58
C SER A 94 5.09 -6.75 15.75
N THR A 95 5.41 -5.58 16.30
CA THR A 95 4.48 -4.47 16.47
C THR A 95 4.06 -3.86 15.12
N VAL A 96 5.01 -3.61 14.23
CA VAL A 96 4.74 -2.97 12.95
C VAL A 96 3.98 -3.91 12.01
N SER A 97 4.42 -5.16 11.86
CA SER A 97 3.78 -6.13 10.96
C SER A 97 2.33 -6.42 11.36
N SER A 98 2.03 -6.48 12.66
CA SER A 98 0.66 -6.66 13.14
C SER A 98 -0.25 -5.47 12.81
N GLN A 99 0.28 -4.25 12.90
CA GLN A 99 -0.45 -3.02 12.57
C GLN A 99 -0.60 -2.79 11.06
N LEU A 100 0.30 -3.33 10.24
CA LEU A 100 0.24 -3.22 8.78
C LEU A 100 -0.85 -4.09 8.13
N LEU A 101 -1.26 -5.19 8.78
CA LEU A 101 -2.20 -6.15 8.19
C LEU A 101 -3.55 -5.52 7.78
N ALA A 102 -4.21 -4.81 8.71
CA ALA A 102 -5.51 -4.21 8.46
C ALA A 102 -5.49 -3.13 7.36
N PRO A 103 -4.60 -2.12 7.38
CA PRO A 103 -4.57 -1.10 6.34
C PRO A 103 -4.14 -1.65 4.98
N TYR A 104 -3.20 -2.61 4.90
CA TYR A 104 -2.89 -3.26 3.62
C TYR A 104 -4.06 -4.08 3.08
N LYS A 105 -4.81 -4.77 3.94
CA LYS A 105 -6.01 -5.50 3.52
C LYS A 105 -7.06 -4.54 2.95
N GLN A 106 -7.33 -3.41 3.60
CA GLN A 106 -8.26 -2.40 3.09
C GLN A 106 -7.77 -1.78 1.78
N TYR A 107 -6.49 -1.40 1.72
CA TYR A 107 -5.83 -0.87 0.54
C TYR A 107 -5.98 -1.82 -0.66
N TYR A 108 -5.55 -3.07 -0.54
CA TYR A 108 -5.59 -4.04 -1.63
C TYR A 108 -7.00 -4.55 -1.97
N SER A 109 -7.99 -4.40 -1.06
CA SER A 109 -9.40 -4.61 -1.43
C SER A 109 -9.97 -3.51 -2.34
N SER A 110 -9.33 -2.33 -2.37
CA SER A 110 -9.74 -1.17 -3.16
C SER A 110 -8.90 -1.01 -4.43
N VAL A 111 -7.64 -1.46 -4.43
CA VAL A 111 -6.72 -1.36 -5.59
C VAL A 111 -7.30 -1.95 -6.90
N PRO A 112 -7.86 -3.17 -6.94
CA PRO A 112 -8.44 -3.70 -8.18
C PRO A 112 -9.60 -2.86 -8.72
N LYS A 113 -10.38 -2.25 -7.81
CA LYS A 113 -11.53 -1.41 -8.16
C LYS A 113 -11.07 -0.10 -8.78
N ILE A 114 -10.04 0.54 -8.19
CA ILE A 114 -9.50 1.76 -8.78
C ILE A 114 -8.82 1.50 -10.11
N LEU A 115 -8.07 0.40 -10.25
CA LEU A 115 -7.42 0.07 -11.52
C LEU A 115 -8.45 -0.18 -12.62
N SER A 116 -9.54 -0.87 -12.30
CA SER A 116 -10.64 -1.09 -13.24
C SER A 116 -11.33 0.23 -13.63
N TYR A 117 -11.52 1.13 -12.67
CA TYR A 117 -12.07 2.46 -12.91
C TYR A 117 -11.16 3.30 -13.81
N LEU A 118 -9.87 3.38 -13.49
CA LEU A 118 -8.88 4.12 -14.27
C LEU A 118 -8.74 3.55 -15.69
N GLU A 119 -8.81 2.24 -15.87
CA GLU A 119 -8.79 1.62 -17.21
C GLU A 119 -10.04 1.98 -18.02
N ARG A 120 -11.22 2.05 -17.40
CA ARG A 120 -12.44 2.50 -18.06
C ARG A 120 -12.34 3.98 -18.46
N GLU A 121 -11.91 4.84 -17.55
CA GLU A 121 -11.70 6.27 -17.82
C GLU A 121 -10.66 6.49 -18.93
N LYS A 122 -9.61 5.67 -19.00
CA LYS A 122 -8.63 5.71 -20.09
C LYS A 122 -9.24 5.47 -21.47
N GLN A 123 -10.38 4.78 -21.56
CA GLN A 123 -11.05 4.52 -22.84
C GLN A 123 -11.94 5.70 -23.25
N THR A 124 -12.62 6.33 -22.30
CA THR A 124 -13.71 7.29 -22.56
C THR A 124 -13.38 8.74 -22.28
N ASN A 125 -12.39 9.04 -21.42
CA ASN A 125 -12.10 10.38 -20.93
C ASN A 125 -10.79 10.94 -21.51
N ASP A 126 -10.91 11.91 -22.42
CA ASP A 126 -9.76 12.50 -23.11
C ASP A 126 -8.88 13.36 -22.20
N ALA A 127 -9.44 13.99 -21.16
CA ALA A 127 -8.66 14.74 -20.18
C ALA A 127 -7.75 13.80 -19.38
N TYR A 128 -8.29 12.65 -18.95
CA TYR A 128 -7.51 11.61 -18.28
C TYR A 128 -6.47 10.96 -19.19
N LYS A 129 -6.81 10.67 -20.46
CA LYS A 129 -5.81 10.21 -21.46
C LYS A 129 -4.65 11.19 -21.60
N LYS A 130 -4.94 12.48 -21.73
CA LYS A 130 -3.92 13.53 -21.82
C LYS A 130 -3.07 13.58 -20.55
N TRP A 131 -3.70 13.53 -19.37
CA TRP A 131 -3.00 13.48 -18.11
C TRP A 131 -2.04 12.28 -18.01
N LEU A 132 -2.44 11.10 -18.51
CA LEU A 132 -1.58 9.90 -18.57
C LEU A 132 -0.39 10.05 -19.53
N THR A 133 -0.48 10.87 -20.57
CA THR A 133 0.69 11.15 -21.42
C THR A 133 1.75 12.00 -20.71
N GLU A 134 1.31 12.81 -19.74
CA GLU A 134 2.18 13.66 -18.92
C GLU A 134 2.66 12.92 -17.65
N ASN A 135 1.94 11.86 -17.27
CA ASN A 135 2.18 11.08 -16.05
C ASN A 135 2.26 9.59 -16.37
N ASP A 136 3.48 9.05 -16.35
CA ASP A 136 3.80 7.64 -16.62
C ASP A 136 2.85 6.66 -15.92
N GLU A 137 1.93 6.09 -16.71
CA GLU A 137 0.93 5.11 -16.28
C GLU A 137 1.57 3.84 -15.72
N SER A 138 2.64 3.36 -16.37
CA SER A 138 3.32 2.15 -15.93
C SER A 138 3.88 2.34 -14.53
N LYS A 139 4.40 3.53 -14.24
CA LYS A 139 4.87 3.93 -12.91
C LYS A 139 3.74 4.08 -11.91
N LEU A 140 2.56 4.57 -12.29
CA LEU A 140 1.38 4.60 -11.42
C LEU A 140 1.00 3.18 -10.97
N VAL A 141 0.90 2.25 -11.93
CA VAL A 141 0.54 0.86 -11.64
C VAL A 141 1.62 0.17 -10.79
N ASP A 142 2.90 0.39 -11.09
CA ASP A 142 4.01 -0.14 -10.30
C ASP A 142 3.97 0.37 -8.85
N LEU A 143 3.76 1.68 -8.65
CA LEU A 143 3.67 2.29 -7.31
C LEU A 143 2.43 1.82 -6.54
N LEU A 144 1.29 1.63 -7.21
CA LEU A 144 0.05 1.16 -6.58
C LEU A 144 0.13 -0.32 -6.17
N VAL A 145 0.75 -1.16 -7.00
CA VAL A 145 0.62 -2.61 -6.87
C VAL A 145 1.91 -3.26 -6.41
N LYS A 146 3.01 -3.06 -7.15
CA LYS A 146 4.25 -3.83 -6.98
C LYS A 146 5.09 -3.31 -5.84
N SER A 147 5.34 -1.99 -5.80
CA SER A 147 6.21 -1.36 -4.80
C SER A 147 5.84 -1.76 -3.35
N PRO A 148 4.57 -1.74 -2.93
CA PRO A 148 4.22 -2.19 -1.58
C PRO A 148 4.40 -3.69 -1.33
N GLN A 149 4.14 -4.54 -2.33
CA GLN A 149 4.39 -5.99 -2.23
C GLN A 149 5.87 -6.29 -2.12
N ASP A 150 6.67 -5.68 -2.98
CA ASP A 150 8.12 -5.83 -3.02
C ASP A 150 8.73 -5.41 -1.68
N HIS A 151 8.22 -4.34 -1.07
CA HIS A 151 8.67 -3.89 0.25
C HIS A 151 8.29 -4.86 1.38
N LEU A 152 7.09 -5.43 1.37
CA LEU A 152 6.70 -6.48 2.32
C LEU A 152 7.54 -7.76 2.16
N ASN A 153 7.81 -8.19 0.93
CA ASN A 153 8.69 -9.31 0.62
C ASN A 153 10.14 -9.03 1.05
N PHE A 154 10.58 -7.78 0.93
CA PHE A 154 11.87 -7.34 1.42
C PHE A 154 11.97 -7.49 2.95
N TYR A 155 10.95 -7.09 3.71
CA TYR A 155 10.91 -7.37 5.16
C TYR A 155 11.04 -8.85 5.47
N VAL A 156 10.28 -9.71 4.79
CA VAL A 156 10.37 -11.17 5.00
C VAL A 156 11.80 -11.66 4.78
N THR A 157 12.47 -11.18 3.72
CA THR A 157 13.85 -11.53 3.42
C THR A 157 14.81 -11.06 4.51
N GLN A 158 14.70 -9.81 4.97
CA GLN A 158 15.58 -9.27 6.01
C GLN A 158 15.37 -9.96 7.37
N LEU A 159 14.13 -10.29 7.72
CA LEU A 159 13.80 -10.96 8.98
C LEU A 159 14.23 -12.43 8.99
N ASN A 160 14.15 -13.14 7.86
CA ASN A 160 14.70 -14.49 7.76
C ASN A 160 16.24 -14.51 7.86
N ASN A 161 16.89 -13.45 7.37
CA ASN A 161 18.34 -13.28 7.47
C ASN A 161 18.79 -12.72 8.84
N TYR A 162 17.85 -12.35 9.71
CA TYR A 162 18.15 -11.85 11.04
C TYR A 162 18.54 -13.00 11.99
N GLY A 163 19.84 -13.17 12.18
CA GLY A 163 20.38 -14.12 13.16
C GLY A 163 20.28 -13.59 14.59
N SER A 164 19.25 -14.00 15.34
CA SER A 164 19.14 -13.74 16.78
C SER A 164 19.53 -14.96 17.62
N SER A 165 20.28 -14.72 18.70
CA SER A 165 20.61 -15.74 19.71
C SER A 165 19.61 -15.79 20.87
N SER A 166 18.73 -14.80 21.03
CA SER A 166 17.71 -14.75 22.10
C SER A 166 16.39 -15.36 21.64
N ASP A 167 15.80 -16.21 22.48
CA ASP A 167 14.53 -16.89 22.17
C ASP A 167 13.35 -15.93 22.10
N ASP A 168 13.32 -14.88 22.91
CA ASP A 168 12.29 -13.83 22.84
C ASP A 168 12.33 -13.08 21.50
N GLU A 169 13.54 -12.75 21.04
CA GLU A 169 13.72 -12.11 19.74
C GLU A 169 13.34 -13.06 18.60
N LYS A 170 13.72 -14.34 18.65
CA LYS A 170 13.29 -15.34 17.65
C LYS A 170 11.77 -15.48 17.61
N GLN A 171 11.11 -15.48 18.77
CA GLN A 171 9.66 -15.56 18.85
C GLN A 171 9.00 -14.32 18.21
N ASN A 172 9.51 -13.12 18.52
CA ASN A 172 9.01 -11.89 17.92
C ASN A 172 9.19 -11.86 16.40
N ILE A 173 10.35 -12.32 15.89
CA ILE A 173 10.61 -12.44 14.45
C ILE A 173 9.67 -13.44 13.81
N THR A 174 9.45 -14.60 14.44
CA THR A 174 8.51 -15.63 13.96
C THR A 174 7.09 -15.06 13.87
N THR A 175 6.63 -14.36 14.90
CA THR A 175 5.34 -13.65 14.90
C THR A 175 5.28 -12.59 13.81
N SER A 176 6.37 -11.85 13.57
CA SER A 176 6.45 -10.85 12.51
C SER A 176 6.26 -11.47 11.13
N LEU A 177 6.97 -12.57 10.87
CA LEU A 177 6.90 -13.33 9.62
C LEU A 177 5.50 -13.90 9.37
N ASP A 178 4.81 -14.39 10.41
CA ASP A 178 3.42 -14.85 10.31
C ASP A 178 2.47 -13.70 9.89
N TYR A 179 2.58 -12.53 10.51
CA TYR A 179 1.79 -11.36 10.13
C TYR A 179 2.09 -10.87 8.69
N LEU A 180 3.35 -10.84 8.29
CA LEU A 180 3.74 -10.46 6.93
C LEU A 180 3.21 -11.46 5.91
N THR A 181 3.32 -12.75 6.18
CA THR A 181 2.78 -13.82 5.33
C THR A 181 1.27 -13.67 5.17
N LYS A 182 0.52 -13.51 6.27
CA LYS A 182 -0.93 -13.26 6.23
C LYS A 182 -1.29 -12.00 5.44
N THR A 183 -0.46 -10.96 5.55
CA THR A 183 -0.66 -9.72 4.79
C THR A 183 -0.49 -10.00 3.30
N ILE A 184 0.63 -10.60 2.88
CA ILE A 184 0.92 -10.95 1.48
C ILE A 184 -0.14 -11.90 0.90
N GLU A 185 -0.58 -12.90 1.65
CA GLU A 185 -1.66 -13.80 1.25
C GLU A 185 -2.99 -13.06 1.06
N SER A 186 -3.34 -12.15 1.98
CA SER A 186 -4.55 -11.32 1.87
C SER A 186 -4.50 -10.43 0.63
N ILE A 187 -3.31 -9.93 0.29
CA ILE A 187 -3.08 -9.14 -0.92
C ILE A 187 -3.31 -10.00 -2.17
N ALA A 188 -2.69 -11.19 -2.25
CA ALA A 188 -2.87 -12.10 -3.37
C ALA A 188 -4.34 -12.52 -3.54
N GLN A 189 -5.04 -12.81 -2.44
CA GLN A 189 -6.48 -13.11 -2.46
C GLN A 189 -7.30 -11.95 -3.00
N ALA A 190 -7.01 -10.71 -2.57
CA ALA A 190 -7.72 -9.53 -3.04
C ALA A 190 -7.51 -9.28 -4.55
N GLN A 191 -6.32 -9.58 -5.07
CA GLN A 191 -5.99 -9.44 -6.50
C GLN A 191 -6.64 -10.53 -7.37
N HIS A 192 -6.81 -11.74 -6.84
CA HIS A 192 -7.42 -12.86 -7.57
C HIS A 192 -8.93 -13.02 -7.34
N ALA A 193 -9.53 -12.23 -6.45
CA ALA A 193 -10.96 -12.20 -6.22
C ALA A 193 -11.68 -11.73 -7.50
N LYS A 194 -12.11 -12.69 -8.33
CA LYS A 194 -13.00 -12.44 -9.46
C LYS A 194 -14.18 -11.61 -8.94
N HIS A 195 -14.44 -10.47 -9.57
CA HIS A 195 -15.63 -9.67 -9.29
C HIS A 195 -16.87 -10.53 -9.54
N GLN A 196 -17.39 -11.14 -8.48
CA GLN A 196 -18.75 -11.65 -8.53
C GLN A 196 -19.65 -10.41 -8.55
N PRO A 197 -20.57 -10.29 -9.53
CA PRO A 197 -21.48 -9.17 -9.58
C PRO A 197 -22.25 -9.08 -8.26
N ILE A 198 -22.33 -7.87 -7.71
CA ILE A 198 -23.06 -7.58 -6.48
C ILE A 198 -24.51 -8.02 -6.69
N ARG A 199 -24.92 -9.08 -6.01
CA ARG A 199 -26.31 -9.53 -5.96
C ARG A 199 -27.11 -8.43 -5.25
N ARG A 200 -27.88 -7.64 -5.99
CA ARG A 200 -28.72 -6.56 -5.43
C ARG A 200 -29.61 -7.16 -4.34
N LEU A 201 -29.50 -6.64 -3.11
CA LEU A 201 -30.39 -6.97 -1.99
C LEU A 201 -31.77 -6.26 -2.15
N SER A 202 -32.35 -6.33 -3.35
CA SER A 202 -33.66 -5.77 -3.66
C SER A 202 -34.49 -6.78 -4.46
N GLU A 203 -34.51 -8.01 -4.00
CA GLU A 203 -35.60 -8.96 -4.25
C GLU A 203 -35.93 -9.62 -2.92
N LYS A 204 -36.74 -8.94 -2.11
CA LYS A 204 -37.58 -9.61 -1.12
C LYS A 204 -39.03 -9.29 -1.47
N HIS A 205 -39.74 -10.40 -1.69
CA HIS A 205 -41.19 -10.56 -1.63
C HIS A 205 -41.83 -9.76 -0.49
#